data_AF-A0A520IEJ7-F1
#
_entry.id   AF-A0A520IEJ7-F1
#
_cell.length_a   1.000
_cell.length_b   1.000
_cell.length_c   1.000
_cell.angle_alpha   90.00
_cell.angle_beta   90.00
_cell.angle_gamma   90.00
#
_symmetry.space_group_name_H-M   'P 1'
#
loop_
_entity.id
_entity.type
_entity.pdbx_description
1 polymer ?
#
loop_
_entity_poly.entity_id
_entity_poly.type
_entity_poly.pdbx_seq_one_letter_code
_entity_poly.pdbx_strand_id
1 'polypeptide(L)'
;MNAKQAEELIKKYQEGTLSPAEKLQLDQWYNSEAAKVKSGLSQEDISELSAQLKANLPLQYKKVRLWPRIAAAASIILVLGAGLFYYNSKPTQKNQAQSAEYTNDIAPGKQGATLTLANGKKIRLTDAANGELAKEAGVTVTKTANGQLIYSVSNLSPSGRDGEAREGSKSSDPSLSKGTSLPRRESSVMNTLSTANGETYQVRLPDGSKVWLNAAS
;
A
#
# COMPACT_ATOMS: atom_id res chain seq x y z
N MET A 1 18.29 -20.15 -60.33
CA MET A 1 18.82 -19.14 -61.27
C MET A 1 20.26 -19.50 -61.58
N ASN A 2 20.69 -19.40 -62.85
CA ASN A 2 22.06 -19.72 -63.25
C ASN A 2 22.97 -18.48 -63.19
N ALA A 3 24.30 -18.67 -63.14
CA ALA A 3 25.27 -17.57 -62.97
C ALA A 3 25.11 -16.43 -64.00
N LYS A 4 24.89 -16.76 -65.28
CA LYS A 4 24.67 -15.75 -66.34
C LYS A 4 23.43 -14.87 -66.11
N GLN A 5 22.36 -15.46 -65.56
CA GLN A 5 21.14 -14.71 -65.23
C GLN A 5 21.35 -13.82 -64.00
N ALA A 6 22.18 -14.24 -63.05
CA ALA A 6 22.58 -13.41 -61.92
C ALA A 6 23.33 -12.17 -62.36
N GLU A 7 24.28 -12.31 -63.29
CA GLU A 7 25.05 -11.18 -63.84
C GLU A 7 24.16 -10.14 -64.53
N GLU A 8 23.17 -10.58 -65.31
CA GLU A 8 22.20 -9.68 -65.94
C GLU A 8 21.35 -8.92 -64.91
N LEU A 9 20.89 -9.58 -63.84
CA LEU A 9 20.16 -8.93 -62.76
C LEU A 9 21.03 -7.98 -61.95
N ILE A 10 22.30 -8.31 -61.71
CA ILE A 10 23.26 -7.43 -61.05
C ILE A 10 23.52 -6.18 -61.89
N LYS A 11 23.63 -6.33 -63.22
CA LYS A 11 23.79 -5.19 -64.12
C LYS A 11 22.57 -4.26 -64.08
N LYS A 12 21.36 -4.81 -64.16
CA LYS A 12 20.12 -4.03 -63.99
C LYS A 12 20.02 -3.36 -62.62
N TYR A 13 20.51 -4.01 -61.56
CA TYR A 13 20.56 -3.45 -60.21
C TYR A 13 21.49 -2.22 -60.15
N GLN A 14 22.67 -2.29 -60.76
CA GLN A 14 23.61 -1.17 -60.85
C GLN A 14 23.06 0.00 -61.69
N GLU A 15 22.30 -0.32 -62.74
CA GLU A 15 21.62 0.65 -63.61
C GLU A 15 20.31 1.20 -63.00
N GLY A 16 19.86 0.67 -61.85
CA GLY A 16 18.65 1.12 -61.15
C GLY A 16 17.32 0.73 -61.81
N THR A 17 17.34 -0.17 -62.79
CA THR A 17 16.17 -0.58 -63.60
C THR A 17 15.52 -1.88 -63.14
N LEU A 18 15.96 -2.42 -61.99
CA LEU A 18 15.53 -3.72 -61.48
C LEU A 18 14.09 -3.68 -60.95
N SER A 19 13.24 -4.60 -61.41
CA SER A 19 11.88 -4.74 -60.87
C SER A 19 11.87 -5.41 -59.48
N PRO A 20 10.80 -5.24 -58.68
CA PRO A 20 10.69 -5.89 -57.36
C PRO A 20 10.73 -7.42 -57.41
N ALA A 21 10.18 -8.02 -58.46
CA ALA A 21 10.18 -9.48 -58.63
C ALA A 21 11.58 -10.02 -58.99
N GLU A 22 12.30 -9.31 -59.87
CA GLU A 22 13.69 -9.64 -60.20
C GLU A 22 14.63 -9.44 -59.00
N LYS A 23 14.37 -8.41 -58.18
CA LYS A 23 15.10 -8.21 -56.92
C LYS A 23 14.97 -9.41 -55.98
N LEU A 24 13.76 -9.93 -55.81
CA LEU A 24 13.54 -11.11 -54.98
C LEU A 24 14.31 -12.34 -55.51
N GLN A 25 14.37 -12.51 -56.83
CA GLN A 25 15.14 -13.60 -57.45
C GLN A 25 16.66 -13.45 -57.23
N LEU A 26 17.16 -12.21 -57.33
CA LEU A 26 18.56 -11.89 -57.07
C LEU A 26 18.91 -12.13 -55.58
N ASP A 27 18.05 -11.68 -54.66
CA ASP A 27 18.24 -11.86 -53.22
C ASP A 27 18.23 -13.35 -52.83
N GLN A 28 17.32 -14.15 -53.40
CA GLN A 28 17.26 -15.59 -53.16
C GLN A 28 18.53 -16.30 -53.64
N TRP A 29 19.00 -15.95 -54.84
CA TRP A 29 20.25 -16.49 -55.37
C TRP A 29 21.46 -16.07 -54.52
N TYR A 30 21.55 -14.78 -54.15
CA TYR A 30 22.61 -14.26 -53.29
C TYR A 30 22.65 -14.98 -51.94
N ASN A 31 21.50 -15.16 -51.29
CA ASN A 31 21.41 -15.88 -50.02
C ASN A 31 21.85 -17.35 -50.16
N SER A 32 21.50 -18.00 -51.27
CA SER A 32 21.92 -19.37 -51.54
C SER A 32 23.43 -19.50 -51.78
N GLU A 33 24.05 -18.50 -52.42
CA GLU A 33 25.48 -18.49 -52.69
C GLU A 33 26.28 -18.10 -51.44
N ALA A 34 25.80 -17.11 -50.69
CA ALA A 34 26.36 -16.72 -49.40
C ALA A 34 26.33 -17.87 -48.39
N ALA A 35 25.28 -18.71 -48.42
CA ALA A 35 25.21 -19.90 -47.57
C ALA A 35 26.33 -20.93 -47.89
N LYS A 36 26.68 -21.11 -49.17
CA LYS A 36 27.80 -22.00 -49.59
C LYS A 36 29.15 -21.44 -49.17
N VAL A 37 29.33 -20.12 -49.26
CA VAL A 37 30.56 -19.44 -48.82
C VAL A 37 30.70 -19.50 -47.29
N LYS A 38 29.60 -19.30 -46.55
CA LYS A 38 29.61 -19.33 -45.08
C LYS A 38 30.00 -20.69 -44.50
N SER A 39 29.71 -21.78 -45.20
CA SER A 39 30.18 -23.13 -44.81
C SER A 39 31.66 -23.40 -45.09
N GLY A 40 32.36 -22.54 -45.85
CA GLY A 40 33.75 -22.71 -46.25
C GLY A 40 34.73 -21.69 -45.67
N LEU A 41 34.27 -20.70 -44.91
CA LEU A 41 35.15 -19.69 -44.29
C LEU A 41 35.86 -20.29 -43.07
N SER A 42 37.16 -20.55 -43.20
CA SER A 42 38.02 -20.97 -42.11
C SER A 42 38.28 -19.81 -41.14
N GLN A 43 38.66 -20.12 -39.90
CA GLN A 43 39.18 -19.12 -38.96
C GLN A 43 40.38 -18.37 -39.54
N GLU A 44 41.14 -19.02 -40.43
CA GLU A 44 42.29 -18.47 -41.14
C GLU A 44 41.86 -17.36 -42.11
N ASP A 45 40.84 -17.60 -42.95
CA ASP A 45 40.31 -16.61 -43.90
C ASP A 45 39.79 -15.35 -43.18
N ILE A 46 39.10 -15.56 -42.06
CA ILE A 46 38.58 -14.47 -41.22
C ILE A 46 39.74 -13.65 -40.64
N SER A 47 40.80 -14.33 -40.16
CA SER A 47 41.97 -13.65 -39.61
C SER A 47 42.72 -12.83 -40.66
N GLU A 48 42.88 -13.37 -41.86
CA GLU A 48 43.59 -12.72 -42.96
C GLU A 48 42.81 -11.51 -43.49
N LEU A 49 41.50 -11.67 -43.69
CA LEU A 49 40.61 -10.58 -44.06
C LEU A 49 40.62 -9.47 -43.01
N SER A 50 40.60 -9.83 -41.72
CA SER A 50 40.66 -8.84 -40.63
C SER A 50 42.00 -8.09 -40.60
N ALA A 51 43.11 -8.75 -40.94
CA ALA A 51 44.43 -8.16 -41.02
C ALA A 51 44.54 -7.18 -42.19
N GLN A 52 44.03 -7.56 -43.36
CA GLN A 52 43.98 -6.69 -44.55
C GLN A 52 43.09 -5.46 -44.32
N LEU A 53 41.95 -5.62 -43.65
CA LEU A 53 41.10 -4.50 -43.24
C LEU A 53 41.83 -3.55 -42.29
N LYS A 54 42.50 -4.08 -41.24
CA LYS A 54 43.29 -3.23 -40.33
C LYS A 54 44.41 -2.47 -41.03
N ALA A 55 45.05 -3.08 -42.03
CA ALA A 55 46.13 -2.45 -42.78
C ALA A 55 45.64 -1.31 -43.71
N ASN A 56 44.45 -1.47 -44.29
CA ASN A 56 43.95 -0.58 -45.34
C ASN A 56 42.90 0.44 -44.88
N LEU A 57 42.41 0.36 -43.64
CA LEU A 57 41.46 1.36 -43.13
C LEU A 57 42.17 2.55 -42.48
N PRO A 58 41.99 3.78 -43.00
CA PRO A 58 42.39 5.00 -42.30
C PRO A 58 41.37 5.30 -41.19
N LEU A 59 41.41 4.54 -40.09
CA LEU A 59 40.61 4.83 -38.90
C LEU A 59 41.18 6.05 -38.17
N GLN A 60 40.81 7.24 -38.63
CA GLN A 60 41.08 8.49 -37.90
C GLN A 60 40.07 8.65 -36.76
N TYR A 61 40.32 7.95 -35.66
CA TYR A 61 39.56 8.17 -34.44
C TYR A 61 40.09 9.43 -33.73
N LYS A 62 39.33 10.51 -33.79
CA LYS A 62 39.68 11.75 -33.08
C LYS A 62 39.44 11.52 -31.59
N LYS A 63 40.51 11.33 -30.81
CA LYS A 63 40.45 11.20 -29.34
C LYS A 63 39.88 12.49 -28.74
N VAL A 64 38.58 12.52 -28.48
CA VAL A 64 37.96 13.61 -27.72
C VAL A 64 38.28 13.43 -26.23
N ARG A 65 38.92 14.43 -25.63
CA ARG A 65 39.24 14.41 -24.20
C ARG A 65 37.99 14.83 -23.41
N LEU A 66 37.12 13.86 -23.10
CA LEU A 66 35.86 14.10 -22.37
C LEU A 66 36.05 14.23 -20.86
N TRP A 67 37.15 13.71 -20.31
CA TRP A 67 37.45 13.71 -18.88
C TRP A 67 37.32 15.09 -18.19
N PRO A 68 37.82 16.20 -18.77
CA PRO A 68 37.64 17.53 -18.17
C PRO A 68 36.17 17.96 -18.10
N ARG A 69 35.35 17.57 -19.09
CA ARG A 69 33.91 17.89 -19.12
C ARG A 69 33.14 17.07 -18.09
N ILE A 70 33.48 15.80 -17.96
CA ILE A 70 32.88 14.91 -16.96
C ILE A 70 33.25 15.36 -15.54
N ALA A 71 34.52 15.73 -15.32
CA ALA A 71 34.98 16.26 -14.04
C ALA A 71 34.25 17.57 -13.66
N ALA A 72 34.06 18.48 -14.62
CA ALA A 72 33.29 19.72 -14.41
C ALA A 72 31.80 19.45 -14.11
N ALA A 73 31.16 18.50 -14.78
CA ALA A 73 29.77 18.15 -14.49
C ALA A 73 29.63 17.52 -13.09
N ALA A 74 30.54 16.62 -12.72
CA ALA A 74 30.54 15.97 -11.42
C ALA A 74 30.74 16.97 -10.27
N SER A 75 31.62 17.98 -10.45
CA SER A 75 31.83 19.01 -9.42
C SER A 75 30.60 19.89 -9.22
N ILE A 76 29.88 20.25 -10.30
CA ILE A 76 28.63 21.01 -10.20
C ILE A 76 27.57 20.22 -9.41
N ILE A 77 27.39 18.93 -9.71
CA ILE A 77 26.44 18.07 -9.00
C ILE A 77 26.82 17.95 -7.52
N LEU A 78 28.11 17.79 -7.22
CA LEU A 78 28.59 17.67 -5.84
C LEU A 78 28.33 18.96 -5.04
N VAL A 79 28.59 20.13 -5.62
CA VAL A 79 28.34 21.42 -4.98
C VAL A 79 26.84 21.66 -4.77
N LEU A 80 26.00 21.36 -5.78
CA LEU A 80 24.55 21.48 -5.65
C LEU A 80 23.98 20.50 -4.61
N GLY A 81 24.45 19.25 -4.64
CA GLY A 81 24.06 18.22 -3.67
C GLY A 81 24.45 18.60 -2.24
N ALA A 82 25.68 19.06 -2.03
CA ALA A 82 26.14 19.54 -0.73
C ALA A 82 25.38 20.79 -0.27
N GLY A 83 25.11 21.73 -1.18
CA GLY A 83 24.32 22.93 -0.90
C GLY A 83 22.88 22.60 -0.50
N LEU A 84 22.21 21.70 -1.24
CA LEU A 84 20.88 21.21 -0.91
C LEU A 84 20.87 20.44 0.41
N PHE A 85 21.88 19.58 0.65
CA PHE A 85 22.01 18.85 1.90
C PHE A 85 22.17 19.80 3.10
N TYR A 86 23.03 20.81 2.99
CA TYR A 86 23.25 21.80 4.04
C TYR A 86 22.02 22.68 4.27
N TYR A 87 21.35 23.10 3.19
CA TYR A 87 20.11 23.88 3.27
C TYR A 87 19.00 23.11 4.01
N ASN A 88 18.86 21.82 3.71
CA ASN A 88 17.89 20.93 4.37
C ASN A 88 18.34 20.47 5.78
N SER A 89 19.62 20.63 6.12
CA SER A 89 20.18 20.24 7.42
C SER A 89 20.20 21.37 8.45
N LYS A 90 19.55 22.52 8.18
CA LYS A 90 19.35 23.53 9.22
C LYS A 90 18.42 22.93 10.29
N PRO A 91 18.85 22.76 11.55
CA PRO A 91 17.93 22.40 12.62
C PRO A 91 16.89 23.51 12.71
N THR A 92 15.65 23.20 12.38
CA THR A 92 14.52 24.10 12.61
C THR A 92 14.52 24.42 14.10
N GLN A 93 14.98 25.62 14.46
CA GLN A 93 14.67 26.15 15.78
C GLN A 93 13.15 26.25 15.83
N LYS A 94 12.50 25.32 16.53
CA LYS A 94 11.14 25.48 17.01
C LYS A 94 11.15 26.68 17.96
N ASN A 95 11.11 27.88 17.39
CA ASN A 95 10.68 29.05 18.11
C ASN A 95 9.19 28.85 18.40
N GLN A 96 8.90 28.72 19.68
CA GLN A 96 7.55 28.87 20.21
C GLN A 96 6.97 30.22 19.76
N ALA A 97 5.65 30.18 19.55
CA ALA A 97 4.72 31.28 19.31
C ALA A 97 4.36 31.58 17.83
N GLN A 98 3.11 31.20 17.54
CA GLN A 98 2.17 31.73 16.54
C GLN A 98 2.45 31.48 15.06
N SER A 99 1.96 30.33 14.58
CA SER A 99 1.29 30.27 13.29
C SER A 99 -0.16 29.80 13.49
N ALA A 100 -1.10 30.68 13.14
CA ALA A 100 -2.44 30.26 12.75
C ALA A 100 -2.27 29.60 11.37
N GLU A 101 -2.16 28.29 11.37
CA GLU A 101 -1.95 27.47 10.19
C GLU A 101 -3.07 26.43 10.16
N TYR A 102 -3.89 26.48 9.11
CA TYR A 102 -4.90 25.46 8.87
C TYR A 102 -4.20 24.18 8.45
N THR A 103 -3.91 23.32 9.43
CA THR A 103 -3.42 21.96 9.24
C THR A 103 -4.58 20.99 9.35
N ASN A 104 -5.26 20.70 8.23
CA ASN A 104 -5.99 19.45 8.09
C ASN A 104 -5.04 18.36 7.60
N ASP A 105 -3.91 18.19 8.31
CA ASP A 105 -3.08 17.00 8.17
C ASP A 105 -3.04 16.32 9.53
N ILE A 106 -3.86 15.29 9.66
CA ILE A 106 -4.05 14.56 10.91
C ILE A 106 -2.85 13.65 11.11
N ALA A 107 -2.04 13.98 12.12
CA ALA A 107 -0.97 13.12 12.61
C ALA A 107 -1.49 11.69 12.91
N PRO A 108 -0.67 10.63 12.76
CA PRO A 108 -1.07 9.25 13.05
C PRO A 108 -1.75 9.18 14.42
N GLY A 109 -2.98 8.67 14.42
CA GLY A 109 -3.97 9.05 15.41
C GLY A 109 -3.56 8.78 16.86
N LYS A 110 -3.74 9.78 17.72
CA LYS A 110 -3.46 9.64 19.15
C LYS A 110 -4.44 8.64 19.76
N GLN A 111 -3.98 7.79 20.67
CA GLN A 111 -4.90 6.86 21.35
C GLN A 111 -5.68 7.63 22.42
N GLY A 112 -6.99 7.82 22.23
CA GLY A 112 -7.80 8.62 23.14
C GLY A 112 -9.29 8.46 22.93
N ALA A 113 -10.05 8.42 24.02
CA ALA A 113 -11.50 8.48 24.01
C ALA A 113 -12.04 9.00 25.35
N THR A 114 -13.24 9.57 25.32
CA THR A 114 -14.00 9.99 26.48
C THR A 114 -15.19 9.07 26.66
N LEU A 115 -15.24 8.40 27.81
CA LEU A 115 -16.38 7.59 28.23
C LEU A 115 -17.38 8.50 28.96
N THR A 116 -18.59 8.61 28.43
CA THR A 116 -19.73 9.23 29.11
C THR A 116 -20.62 8.11 29.67
N LEU A 117 -20.68 8.03 30.99
CA LEU A 117 -21.54 7.09 31.71
C LEU A 117 -23.01 7.52 31.64
N ALA A 118 -23.93 6.63 32.00
CA ALA A 118 -25.36 6.91 31.91
C ALA A 118 -25.84 8.01 32.88
N ASN A 119 -25.10 8.26 33.96
CA ASN A 119 -25.32 9.40 34.85
C ASN A 119 -24.79 10.74 34.29
N GLY A 120 -24.22 10.74 33.08
CA GLY A 120 -23.63 11.91 32.43
C GLY A 120 -22.18 12.22 32.84
N LYS A 121 -21.59 11.45 33.76
CA LYS A 121 -20.19 11.60 34.16
C LYS A 121 -19.27 11.28 32.97
N LYS A 122 -18.39 12.21 32.64
CA LYS A 122 -17.39 12.07 31.58
C LYS A 122 -16.04 11.68 32.17
N ILE A 123 -15.44 10.64 31.62
CA ILE A 123 -14.14 10.12 32.02
C ILE A 123 -13.23 10.09 30.79
N ARG A 124 -12.18 10.91 30.80
CA ARG A 124 -11.17 10.90 29.75
C ARG A 124 -10.25 9.69 29.97
N LEU A 125 -10.29 8.74 29.05
CA LEU A 125 -9.66 7.45 29.23
C LEU A 125 -8.13 7.52 29.15
N THR A 126 -7.54 8.54 28.53
CA THR A 126 -6.08 8.75 28.52
C THR A 126 -5.54 9.08 29.91
N ASP A 127 -6.26 9.92 30.65
CA ASP A 127 -5.79 10.50 31.91
C ASP A 127 -6.25 9.66 33.13
N ALA A 128 -7.20 8.75 32.92
CA ALA A 128 -7.69 7.86 33.95
C ALA A 128 -6.65 6.78 34.33
N ALA A 129 -6.57 6.46 35.62
CA ALA A 129 -5.75 5.37 36.12
C ALA A 129 -6.21 4.01 35.53
N ASN A 130 -5.28 3.05 35.48
CA ASN A 130 -5.62 1.68 35.09
C ASN A 130 -6.43 1.02 36.22
N GLY A 131 -7.40 0.19 35.86
CA GLY A 131 -8.30 -0.47 36.82
C GLY A 131 -9.78 -0.17 36.56
N GLU A 132 -10.63 -0.38 37.57
CA GLU A 132 -12.07 -0.14 37.48
C GLU A 132 -12.36 1.37 37.36
N LEU A 133 -13.06 1.75 36.29
CA LEU A 133 -13.44 3.14 36.02
C LEU A 133 -14.87 3.45 36.46
N ALA A 134 -15.76 2.46 36.36
CA ALA A 134 -17.16 2.59 36.72
C ALA A 134 -17.83 1.22 36.90
N LYS A 135 -18.89 1.20 37.70
CA LYS A 135 -19.77 0.05 37.88
C LYS A 135 -21.21 0.53 37.87
N GLU A 136 -21.97 0.19 36.83
CA GLU A 136 -23.35 0.66 36.63
C GLU A 136 -24.24 -0.49 36.14
N ALA A 137 -25.43 -0.65 36.75
CA ALA A 137 -26.44 -1.63 36.33
C ALA A 137 -25.92 -3.07 36.11
N GLY A 138 -25.00 -3.54 36.97
CA GLY A 138 -24.41 -4.88 36.87
C GLY A 138 -23.25 -4.96 35.86
N VAL A 139 -22.87 -3.88 35.20
CA VAL A 139 -21.77 -3.82 34.25
C VAL A 139 -20.56 -3.12 34.87
N THR A 140 -19.42 -3.79 34.88
CA THR A 140 -18.13 -3.21 35.31
C THR A 140 -17.32 -2.79 34.09
N VAL A 141 -16.81 -1.56 34.13
CA VAL A 141 -15.97 -0.98 33.08
C VAL A 141 -14.55 -0.82 33.60
N THR A 142 -13.59 -1.49 32.96
CA THR A 142 -12.20 -1.54 33.41
C THR A 142 -11.24 -1.10 32.30
N LYS A 143 -10.26 -0.26 32.67
CA LYS A 143 -9.13 0.11 31.80
C LYS A 143 -7.93 -0.79 32.07
N THR A 144 -7.44 -1.44 31.03
CA THR A 144 -6.21 -2.25 31.09
C THR A 144 -4.95 -1.39 31.00
N ALA A 145 -3.82 -1.92 31.46
CA ALA A 145 -2.51 -1.24 31.33
C ALA A 145 -2.10 -0.97 29.87
N ASN A 146 -2.64 -1.75 28.92
CA ASN A 146 -2.42 -1.59 27.49
C ASN A 146 -3.39 -0.58 26.84
N GLY A 147 -4.18 0.15 27.64
CA GLY A 147 -5.08 1.19 27.15
C GLY A 147 -6.40 0.71 26.56
N GLN A 148 -6.73 -0.58 26.61
CA GLN A 148 -8.03 -1.13 26.19
C GLN A 148 -9.08 -0.98 27.29
N LEU A 149 -10.32 -0.66 26.88
CA LEU A 149 -11.51 -0.64 27.75
C LEU A 149 -12.28 -1.96 27.65
N ILE A 150 -12.55 -2.58 28.79
CA ILE A 150 -13.27 -3.86 28.90
C ILE A 150 -14.60 -3.64 29.61
N TYR A 151 -15.67 -4.13 28.99
CA TYR A 151 -17.00 -4.20 29.58
C TYR A 151 -17.29 -5.63 30.05
N SER A 152 -17.55 -5.81 31.34
CA SER A 152 -17.93 -7.10 31.93
C SER A 152 -19.32 -7.02 32.52
N VAL A 153 -20.25 -7.82 32.00
CA VAL A 153 -21.58 -7.99 32.59
C VAL A 153 -21.50 -8.97 33.76
N SER A 154 -21.84 -8.51 34.95
CA SER A 154 -22.14 -9.38 36.09
C SER A 154 -23.56 -9.87 35.84
N ASN A 155 -23.71 -10.98 35.12
CA ASN A 155 -25.01 -11.65 35.08
C ASN A 155 -25.34 -12.00 36.53
N LEU A 156 -26.30 -11.29 37.12
CA LEU A 156 -27.02 -11.76 38.28
C LEU A 156 -27.64 -13.08 37.83
N SER A 157 -27.00 -14.18 38.22
CA SER A 157 -27.55 -15.52 38.08
C SER A 157 -29.01 -15.45 38.52
N PRO A 158 -29.99 -15.92 37.71
CA PRO A 158 -31.35 -16.05 38.17
C PRO A 158 -31.40 -17.22 39.16
N SER A 159 -30.85 -17.00 40.35
CA SER A 159 -30.97 -17.87 41.50
C SER A 159 -32.31 -17.58 42.16
N GLY A 160 -33.27 -18.49 41.99
CA GLY A 160 -34.45 -18.56 42.84
C GLY A 160 -35.73 -18.91 42.07
N ARG A 161 -35.97 -20.21 41.87
CA ARG A 161 -37.32 -20.80 41.84
C ARG A 161 -37.25 -22.23 42.37
N ASP A 162 -37.04 -22.32 43.66
CA ASP A 162 -37.31 -23.48 44.48
C ASP A 162 -38.80 -23.36 44.87
N GLY A 163 -39.62 -24.36 44.57
CA GLY A 163 -41.04 -24.34 44.92
C GLY A 163 -41.88 -25.38 44.18
N GLU A 164 -42.02 -26.53 44.82
CA GLU A 164 -43.01 -27.59 44.63
C GLU A 164 -44.42 -27.19 44.12
N ALA A 165 -44.98 -27.98 43.21
CA ALA A 165 -46.37 -28.45 43.18
C ALA A 165 -46.53 -29.49 42.05
N ARG A 166 -46.69 -30.77 42.39
CA ARG A 166 -47.97 -31.51 42.49
C ARG A 166 -48.75 -31.60 41.17
N GLU A 167 -48.75 -32.83 40.68
CA GLU A 167 -49.64 -33.44 39.69
C GLU A 167 -51.13 -33.21 40.03
N GLY A 168 -51.95 -32.83 39.04
CA GLY A 168 -53.41 -32.98 39.16
C GLY A 168 -54.29 -31.92 38.46
N SER A 169 -55.07 -32.42 37.49
CA SER A 169 -56.45 -32.05 37.12
C SER A 169 -56.76 -30.97 36.07
N LYS A 170 -57.53 -31.45 35.07
CA LYS A 170 -58.30 -30.78 34.01
C LYS A 170 -59.28 -29.71 34.51
N SER A 171 -59.59 -28.73 33.65
CA SER A 171 -60.95 -28.15 33.33
C SER A 171 -60.77 -26.71 32.80
N SER A 172 -60.97 -26.44 31.50
CA SER A 172 -62.22 -26.08 30.79
C SER A 172 -62.51 -24.56 30.71
N ASP A 173 -62.08 -23.96 29.59
CA ASP A 173 -62.73 -22.89 28.80
C ASP A 173 -63.08 -21.51 29.46
N PRO A 174 -63.56 -20.47 28.74
CA PRO A 174 -62.78 -19.26 28.47
C PRO A 174 -63.48 -17.97 28.95
N SER A 175 -62.74 -16.93 29.35
CA SER A 175 -63.19 -15.52 29.15
C SER A 175 -62.18 -14.49 29.64
N LEU A 176 -62.14 -13.41 28.87
CA LEU A 176 -61.38 -12.18 28.99
C LEU A 176 -61.17 -11.66 30.43
N SER A 177 -59.93 -11.25 30.74
CA SER A 177 -59.70 -9.87 31.16
C SER A 177 -58.28 -9.42 30.80
N LYS A 178 -58.23 -8.25 30.17
CA LYS A 178 -57.02 -7.53 29.77
C LYS A 178 -56.15 -7.23 30.98
N GLY A 179 -54.87 -7.52 30.84
CA GLY A 179 -53.82 -7.07 31.73
C GLY A 179 -52.47 -7.22 31.03
N THR A 180 -52.31 -6.63 29.86
CA THR A 180 -51.00 -6.45 29.23
C THR A 180 -50.19 -5.54 30.14
N SER A 181 -49.48 -6.10 31.12
CA SER A 181 -48.35 -5.44 31.72
C SER A 181 -47.35 -5.25 30.59
N LEU A 182 -47.29 -4.02 30.07
CA LEU A 182 -46.23 -3.57 29.20
C LEU A 182 -44.91 -4.05 29.84
N PRO A 183 -43.98 -4.69 29.10
CA PRO A 183 -42.66 -4.92 29.65
C PRO A 183 -42.17 -3.55 30.12
N ARG A 184 -41.97 -3.44 31.45
CA ARG A 184 -41.33 -2.28 32.07
C ARG A 184 -40.13 -2.00 31.17
N ARG A 185 -40.11 -0.84 30.50
CA ARG A 185 -38.96 -0.39 29.74
C ARG A 185 -37.78 -0.58 30.68
N GLU A 186 -36.98 -1.64 30.46
CA GLU A 186 -35.68 -1.71 31.05
C GLU A 186 -35.00 -0.45 30.55
N SER A 187 -34.78 0.47 31.47
CA SER A 187 -34.07 1.71 31.19
C SER A 187 -32.70 1.26 30.74
N SER A 188 -32.52 1.12 29.42
CA SER A 188 -31.25 0.75 28.83
C SER A 188 -30.27 1.83 29.25
N VAL A 189 -29.40 1.47 30.18
CA VAL A 189 -28.34 2.32 30.70
C VAL A 189 -27.31 2.39 29.59
N MET A 190 -27.41 3.43 28.76
CA MET A 190 -26.57 3.62 27.59
C MET A 190 -25.35 4.44 27.96
N ASN A 191 -24.16 3.85 27.78
CA ASN A 191 -22.90 4.58 27.84
C ASN A 191 -22.52 5.04 26.43
N THR A 192 -21.95 6.24 26.33
CA THR A 192 -21.47 6.79 25.06
C THR A 192 -19.96 6.90 25.08
N LEU A 193 -19.29 6.36 24.06
CA LEU A 193 -17.86 6.52 23.86
C LEU A 193 -17.62 7.45 22.66
N SER A 194 -16.78 8.46 22.82
CA SER A 194 -16.45 9.42 21.77
C SER A 194 -14.93 9.65 21.72
N THR A 195 -14.39 9.68 20.51
CA THR A 195 -12.98 10.01 20.20
C THR A 195 -12.92 11.41 19.60
N ALA A 196 -11.87 12.19 19.87
CA ALA A 196 -11.66 13.45 19.16
C ALA A 196 -11.14 13.21 17.72
N ASN A 197 -11.20 14.21 16.84
CA ASN A 197 -10.71 14.09 15.47
C ASN A 197 -9.24 13.64 15.46
N GLY A 198 -8.96 12.58 14.70
CA GLY A 198 -7.63 11.97 14.68
C GLY A 198 -7.28 11.14 15.93
N GLU A 199 -8.24 10.79 16.78
CA GLU A 199 -8.04 9.81 17.85
C GLU A 199 -8.63 8.44 17.49
N THR A 200 -7.95 7.39 17.95
CA THR A 200 -8.43 6.00 17.83
C THR A 200 -8.49 5.34 19.20
N TYR A 201 -9.43 4.42 19.39
CA TYR A 201 -9.56 3.71 20.66
C TYR A 201 -10.15 2.31 20.51
N GLN A 202 -9.60 1.34 21.24
CA GLN A 202 -10.04 -0.05 21.17
C GLN A 202 -10.91 -0.42 22.39
N VAL A 203 -12.06 -1.04 22.10
CA VAL A 203 -13.01 -1.52 23.11
C VAL A 203 -13.17 -3.03 22.98
N ARG A 204 -13.22 -3.72 24.10
CA ARG A 204 -13.63 -5.12 24.19
C ARG A 204 -15.01 -5.21 24.84
N LEU A 205 -15.95 -5.78 24.09
CA LEU A 205 -17.34 -5.93 24.50
C LEU A 205 -17.53 -7.20 25.36
N PRO A 206 -18.66 -7.33 26.09
CA PRO A 206 -18.92 -8.46 26.98
C PRO A 206 -19.02 -9.82 26.29
N ASP A 207 -19.35 -9.83 25.00
CA ASP A 207 -19.36 -11.01 24.12
C ASP A 207 -17.94 -11.44 23.68
N GLY A 208 -16.92 -10.68 24.07
CA GLY A 208 -15.52 -10.91 23.73
C GLY A 208 -15.07 -10.25 22.43
N SER A 209 -15.97 -9.65 21.66
CA SER A 209 -15.68 -8.96 20.41
C SER A 209 -14.80 -7.73 20.64
N LYS A 210 -13.93 -7.42 19.67
CA LYS A 210 -13.06 -6.24 19.68
C LYS A 210 -13.55 -5.23 18.64
N VAL A 211 -13.78 -4.00 19.07
CA VAL A 211 -14.25 -2.90 18.23
C VAL A 211 -13.22 -1.77 18.28
N TRP A 212 -12.93 -1.20 17.11
CA TRP A 212 -12.13 0.02 16.98
C TRP A 212 -13.07 1.20 16.78
N LEU A 213 -12.91 2.23 17.61
CA LEU A 213 -13.57 3.52 17.45
C LEU A 213 -12.56 4.51 16.86
N ASN A 214 -12.92 5.09 15.72
CA ASN A 214 -12.14 6.12 15.04
C ASN A 214 -13.05 7.33 14.83
N ALA A 215 -12.56 8.54 15.11
CA ALA A 215 -13.24 9.75 14.64
C ALA A 215 -12.84 9.99 13.17
N ALA A 216 -13.80 10.45 12.37
CA ALA A 216 -13.52 10.88 11.00
C ALA A 216 -12.45 11.98 10.97
N SER A 217 -11.70 12.01 9.88
CA SER A 217 -10.72 13.05 9.59
C SER A 217 -11.37 14.34 9.14
#